data_AF-A0A7C6UVU5-F1
#
_entry.id   AF-A0A7C6UVU5-F1
#
_cell.length_a   1.000
_cell.length_b   1.000
_cell.length_c   1.000
_cell.angle_alpha   90.00
_cell.angle_beta   90.00
_cell.angle_gamma   90.00
#
_symmetry.space_group_name_H-M   'P 1'
#
loop_
_entity.id
_entity.type
_entity.pdbx_description
1 polymer ?
#
loop_
_entity_poly.entity_id
_entity_poly.type
_entity_poly.pdbx_seq_one_letter_code
_entity_poly.pdbx_strand_id
1 'polypeptide(L)'
;MGSTCKGERCIRLHTPHELREFLQRTEQAELVFRAYPIAGEPEDFRYLDHEQTVVRLKDGRTFDSLEDFICYAFQCDAEGYPRTEYIDVTVDSTSSSSAGFWE
;
A
#
# COMPACT_ATOMS: atom_id res chain seq x y z
N MET A 1 -20.45 -12.84 -1.57
CA MET A 1 -19.01 -12.90 -1.19
C MET A 1 -18.41 -11.54 -1.50
N GLY A 2 -18.01 -10.83 -0.46
CA GLY A 2 -17.79 -9.39 -0.48
C GLY A 2 -16.45 -9.01 -1.08
N SER A 3 -16.48 -8.42 -2.28
CA SER A 3 -15.46 -7.49 -2.72
C SER A 3 -15.68 -6.18 -1.98
N THR A 4 -15.10 -6.02 -0.80
CA THR A 4 -15.17 -4.75 -0.06
C THR A 4 -14.11 -3.78 -0.59
N CYS A 5 -14.29 -3.30 -1.82
CA CYS A 5 -13.68 -2.06 -2.31
C CYS A 5 -14.83 -1.17 -2.78
N LYS A 6 -15.61 -0.67 -1.82
CA LYS A 6 -16.86 0.07 -2.10
C LYS A 6 -16.60 1.57 -1.94
N GLY A 7 -15.94 2.19 -2.92
CA GLY A 7 -15.84 3.66 -3.04
C GLY A 7 -14.42 4.23 -3.09
N GLU A 8 -13.39 3.46 -2.75
CA GLU A 8 -12.00 3.88 -2.81
C GLU A 8 -11.32 3.27 -4.05
N ARG A 9 -10.50 4.04 -4.76
CA ARG A 9 -9.72 3.52 -5.88
C ARG A 9 -8.71 2.51 -5.29
N CYS A 10 -8.90 1.24 -5.60
CA CYS A 10 -8.01 0.17 -5.15
C CYS A 10 -7.10 -0.24 -6.30
N ILE A 11 -5.79 -0.21 -6.10
CA ILE A 11 -4.80 -0.54 -7.11
C ILE A 11 -4.10 -1.82 -6.71
N ARG A 12 -4.16 -2.83 -7.56
CA ARG A 12 -3.49 -4.10 -7.33
C ARG A 12 -2.11 -4.09 -7.96
N LEU A 13 -1.12 -4.42 -7.16
CA LEU A 13 0.28 -4.45 -7.55
C LEU A 13 0.82 -5.85 -7.33
N HIS A 14 1.51 -6.38 -8.34
CA HIS A 14 2.06 -7.74 -8.30
C HIS A 14 3.58 -7.73 -8.17
N THR A 15 4.23 -6.59 -8.40
CA THR A 15 5.67 -6.48 -8.33
C THR A 15 6.13 -5.35 -7.41
N PRO A 16 7.32 -5.51 -6.80
CA PRO A 16 7.93 -4.47 -5.98
C PRO A 16 8.22 -3.19 -6.79
N HIS A 17 8.50 -3.32 -8.09
CA HIS A 17 8.78 -2.19 -8.96
C HIS A 17 7.52 -1.35 -9.21
N GLU A 18 6.38 -1.99 -9.51
CA GLU A 18 5.10 -1.28 -9.68
C GLU A 18 4.71 -0.52 -8.41
N LEU A 19 4.90 -1.12 -7.23
CA LEU A 19 4.65 -0.44 -5.97
C LEU A 19 5.53 0.79 -5.78
N ARG A 20 6.83 0.68 -6.11
CA ARG A 20 7.75 1.81 -6.00
C ARG A 20 7.38 2.93 -6.96
N GLU A 21 7.09 2.61 -8.23
CA GLU A 21 6.66 3.60 -9.20
C GLU A 21 5.33 4.25 -8.80
N PHE A 22 4.39 3.45 -8.27
CA PHE A 22 3.11 3.95 -7.79
C PHE A 22 3.31 4.97 -6.65
N LEU A 23 4.16 4.63 -5.68
CA LEU A 23 4.47 5.50 -4.54
C LEU A 23 5.24 6.76 -4.94
N GLN A 24 6.07 6.70 -5.97
CA GLN A 24 6.75 7.87 -6.50
C GLN A 24 5.82 8.82 -7.27
N ARG A 25 4.68 8.32 -7.76
CA ARG A 25 3.72 9.09 -8.56
C ARG A 25 2.52 9.56 -7.75
N THR A 26 2.29 9.00 -6.56
CA THR A 26 1.19 9.39 -5.71
C THR A 26 1.51 10.68 -4.98
N GLU A 27 0.52 11.56 -4.84
CA GLU A 27 0.63 12.81 -4.06
C GLU A 27 -0.17 12.71 -2.75
N GLN A 28 -0.47 11.47 -2.32
CA GLN A 28 -1.28 11.22 -1.13
C GLN A 28 -0.42 11.23 0.12
N ALA A 29 -0.85 12.02 1.11
CA ALA A 29 -0.19 12.12 2.40
C ALA A 29 -0.14 10.79 3.16
N GLU A 30 -1.20 9.98 3.03
CA GLU A 30 -1.32 8.67 3.67
C GLU A 30 -1.90 7.65 2.69
N LEU A 31 -1.34 6.44 2.73
CA LEU A 31 -1.77 5.31 1.91
C LEU A 31 -1.94 4.06 2.77
N VAL A 32 -2.95 3.26 2.48
CA VAL A 32 -3.13 1.96 3.16
C VAL A 32 -2.93 0.85 2.14
N PHE A 33 -2.00 -0.05 2.43
CA PHE A 33 -1.73 -1.24 1.63
C PHE A 33 -2.18 -2.48 2.37
N ARG A 34 -2.66 -3.46 1.63
CA ARG A 34 -2.98 -4.78 2.13
C ARG A 34 -2.22 -5.81 1.33
N ALA A 35 -1.20 -6.40 1.94
CA ALA A 35 -0.39 -7.44 1.29
C ALA A 35 -1.03 -8.81 1.49
N TYR A 36 -1.18 -9.55 0.40
CA TYR A 36 -1.70 -10.92 0.40
C TYR A 36 -0.55 -11.89 0.11
N PRO A 37 0.06 -12.50 1.14
CA PRO A 37 1.11 -13.51 0.95
C PRO A 37 0.54 -14.75 0.26
N ILE A 38 1.38 -15.48 -0.49
CA ILE A 38 0.97 -16.75 -1.14
C ILE A 38 0.51 -17.78 -0.11
N ALA A 39 1.10 -17.74 1.10
CA ALA A 39 0.70 -18.53 2.23
C ALA A 39 0.70 -17.67 3.50
N GLY A 40 -0.44 -17.59 4.18
CA GLY A 40 -0.60 -16.81 5.40
C GLY A 40 -1.90 -16.02 5.42
N GLU A 41 -1.98 -15.06 6.33
CA GLU A 41 -3.09 -14.11 6.42
C GLU A 41 -2.68 -12.78 5.78
N PRO A 42 -3.62 -12.05 5.17
CA PRO A 42 -3.33 -10.71 4.65
C PRO A 42 -2.94 -9.77 5.78
N GLU A 43 -1.94 -8.92 5.51
CA GLU A 43 -1.45 -7.92 6.45
C GLU A 43 -1.71 -6.51 5.94
N ASP A 44 -2.17 -5.62 6.82
CA ASP A 44 -2.44 -4.22 6.52
C ASP A 44 -1.29 -3.32 6.98
N PHE A 45 -0.90 -2.41 6.10
CA PHE A 45 0.21 -1.47 6.27
C PHE A 45 -0.25 -0.07 5.92
N ARG A 46 0.31 0.93 6.59
CA ARG A 46 0.03 2.34 6.34
C ARG A 46 1.32 3.06 5.99
N TYR A 47 1.40 3.64 4.80
CA TYR A 47 2.50 4.50 4.39
C TYR A 47 2.18 5.96 4.66
N LEU A 48 3.16 6.62 5.25
CA LEU A 48 3.15 8.04 5.57
C LEU A 48 4.14 8.70 4.64
N ASP A 49 3.65 9.44 3.63
CA ASP A 49 4.50 10.06 2.62
C ASP A 49 5.46 11.11 3.23
N HIS A 50 4.94 11.92 4.14
CA HIS A 50 5.71 12.96 4.84
C HIS A 50 6.93 12.41 5.59
N GLU A 51 6.83 11.18 6.11
CA GLU A 51 7.90 10.52 6.87
C GLU A 51 8.61 9.43 6.05
N GLN A 52 8.16 9.20 4.81
CA GLN A 52 8.56 8.08 3.96
C GLN A 52 8.64 6.73 4.70
N THR A 53 7.74 6.55 5.66
CA THR A 53 7.75 5.45 6.65
C THR A 53 6.52 4.60 6.47
N VAL A 54 6.66 3.27 6.61
CA VAL A 54 5.54 2.33 6.56
C VAL A 54 5.27 1.78 7.95
N VAL A 55 4.02 1.75 8.37
CA VAL A 55 3.58 1.23 9.68
C VAL A 55 2.69 0.02 9.48
N ARG A 56 3.07 -1.13 10.03
CA ARG A 56 2.21 -2.32 10.07
C ARG A 56 1.08 -2.11 11.07
N LEU A 57 -0.17 -2.15 10.62
CA LEU A 57 -1.33 -1.93 11.49
C LEU A 57 -1.56 -3.06 12.48
N LYS A 58 -1.09 -4.28 12.17
CA LYS A 58 -1.24 -5.46 13.03
C LYS A 58 -0.53 -5.34 14.39
N ASP A 59 0.67 -4.76 14.41
CA ASP A 59 1.53 -4.71 15.61
C ASP A 59 2.11 -3.32 15.89
N GLY A 60 1.84 -2.34 15.02
CA GLY A 60 2.42 -1.00 15.09
C GLY A 60 3.91 -0.94 14.71
N ARG A 61 4.46 -2.01 14.11
CA ARG A 61 5.87 -2.02 13.68
C ARG A 61 6.06 -1.01 12.56
N THR A 62 7.02 -0.10 12.72
CA THR A 62 7.42 0.85 11.69
C THR A 62 8.60 0.31 10.90
N PHE A 63 8.62 0.65 9.61
CA PHE A 63 9.69 0.39 8.67
C PHE A 63 10.26 1.75 8.27
N ASP A 64 11.51 1.98 8.63
CA ASP A 64 12.23 3.24 8.37
C ASP A 64 12.60 3.42 6.89
N SER A 65 12.36 2.41 6.05
CA SER A 65 12.66 2.46 4.62
C SER A 65 11.68 1.65 3.80
N LEU A 66 11.26 2.22 2.67
CA LEU A 66 10.37 1.56 1.72
C LEU A 66 10.96 0.26 1.19
N GLU A 67 12.29 0.19 0.99
CA GLU A 67 12.97 -1.02 0.53
C GLU A 67 12.86 -2.17 1.54
N ASP A 68 12.93 -1.87 2.84
CA ASP A 68 12.77 -2.88 3.91
C ASP A 68 11.33 -3.40 3.93
N PHE A 69 10.34 -2.49 3.80
CA PHE A 69 8.95 -2.86 3.64
C PHE A 69 8.71 -3.71 2.39
N ILE A 70 9.27 -3.31 1.24
CA ILE A 70 9.11 -4.06 -0.01
C ILE A 70 9.71 -5.46 0.13
N CYS A 71 10.93 -5.58 0.66
CA CYS A 71 11.55 -6.88 0.90
C CYS A 71 10.74 -7.75 1.88
N TYR A 72 10.20 -7.15 2.94
CA TYR A 72 9.35 -7.85 3.91
C TYR A 72 8.01 -8.28 3.28
N ALA A 73 7.30 -7.35 2.66
CA ALA A 73 5.98 -7.53 2.10
C ALA A 73 5.99 -8.52 0.95
N PHE A 74 7.01 -8.43 0.08
CA PHE A 74 7.19 -9.39 -1.00
C PHE A 74 7.89 -10.68 -0.58
N GLN A 75 8.37 -10.78 0.67
CA GLN A 75 9.20 -11.88 1.15
C GLN A 75 10.33 -12.20 0.17
N CYS A 76 11.11 -11.18 -0.20
CA CYS A 76 12.23 -11.34 -1.11
C CYS A 76 13.16 -12.43 -0.58
N ASP A 77 13.26 -13.55 -1.30
CA ASP A 77 14.24 -14.59 -0.98
C ASP A 77 15.67 -14.09 -1.27
N ALA A 78 16.70 -14.86 -0.94
CA ALA A 78 18.10 -14.51 -1.22
C ALA A 78 18.37 -14.31 -2.73
N GLU A 79 17.47 -14.81 -3.59
CA GLU A 79 17.46 -14.65 -5.05
C GLU A 79 16.59 -13.48 -5.54
N GLY A 80 15.87 -12.77 -4.66
CA GLY A 80 15.04 -11.60 -5.00
C GLY A 80 13.66 -11.91 -5.59
N TYR A 81 13.18 -13.16 -5.52
CA TYR A 81 11.85 -13.53 -6.01
C TYR A 81 10.75 -13.26 -4.96
N PRO A 82 9.64 -12.61 -5.35
CA PRO A 82 8.53 -12.34 -4.45
C PRO A 82 7.71 -13.60 -4.14
N ARG A 83 7.51 -13.94 -2.86
CA ARG A 83 6.57 -15.00 -2.40
C ARG A 83 5.20 -14.46 -2.00
N THR A 84 4.79 -13.37 -2.64
CA THR A 84 3.58 -12.61 -2.28
C THR A 84 2.72 -12.50 -3.52
N GLU A 85 1.45 -12.83 -3.40
CA GLU A 85 0.60 -13.02 -4.57
C GLU A 85 0.22 -11.68 -5.20
N TYR A 86 -0.15 -10.71 -4.36
CA TYR A 86 -0.40 -9.32 -4.73
C TYR A 86 -0.52 -8.43 -3.49
N ILE A 87 -0.43 -7.11 -3.72
CA ILE A 87 -0.72 -6.07 -2.74
C ILE A 87 -1.85 -5.22 -3.30
N ASP A 88 -2.92 -5.04 -2.52
CA ASP A 88 -3.98 -4.10 -2.84
C ASP A 88 -3.70 -2.77 -2.11
N VAL A 89 -3.62 -1.68 -2.87
CA VAL A 89 -3.40 -0.32 -2.36
C VAL A 89 -4.71 0.43 -2.38
N THR A 90 -5.16 0.85 -1.21
CA THR A 90 -6.33 1.71 -1.08
C THR A 90 -5.87 3.15 -1.13
N VAL A 91 -6.24 3.84 -2.20
CA VAL A 91 -6.02 5.28 -2.32
C VAL A 91 -7.25 6.01 -1.80
N ASP A 92 -7.07 6.77 -0.72
CA ASP A 92 -8.15 7.60 -0.19
C ASP A 92 -8.34 8.81 -1.10
N SER A 93 -9.37 8.76 -1.94
CA SER A 93 -9.73 9.85 -2.85
C SER A 93 -10.43 11.01 -2.11
N THR A 94 -9.91 11.45 -0.97
CA THR A 94 -10.38 12.67 -0.27
C THR A 94 -9.64 13.94 -0.70
N SER A 95 -8.85 13.92 -1.77
CA SER A 95 -8.60 15.12 -2.57
C SER A 95 -9.66 15.28 -3.67
N SER A 96 -10.92 15.36 -3.24
CA SER A 96 -11.89 16.23 -3.90
C SER A 96 -12.22 17.31 -2.90
N SER A 97 -11.33 18.31 -2.86
CA SER A 97 -11.64 19.62 -2.31
C SER A 97 -13.03 20.03 -2.78
N SER A 98 -13.92 20.23 -1.81
CA SER A 98 -15.09 21.07 -1.94
C SER A 98 -14.74 22.38 -2.67
N ALA A 99 -15.27 22.61 -3.88
CA ALA A 99 -15.31 23.93 -4.48
C ALA A 99 -16.45 24.05 -5.53
N GLY A 100 -17.40 24.95 -5.22
CA GLY A 100 -18.54 25.41 -6.03
C GLY A 100 -19.87 24.98 -5.39
N PHE A 101 -20.56 25.74 -4.52
CA PHE A 101 -20.78 27.19 -4.39
C PHE A 101 -21.15 27.91 -5.69
N TRP A 102 -22.30 27.60 -6.29
CA TRP A 102 -23.27 28.45 -7.02
C TRP A 102 -24.35 27.46 -7.56
N GLU A 103 -25.67 27.60 -7.39
CA GLU A 103 -26.62 28.73 -7.45
C GLU A 103 -27.80 28.56 -6.48
#